data_AF-A0A4Q9KMY5-F1
#
_entry.id   AF-A0A4Q9KMY5-F1
#
_cell.length_a   1.000
_cell.length_b   1.000
_cell.length_c   1.000
_cell.angle_alpha   90.00
_cell.angle_beta   90.00
_cell.angle_gamma   90.00
#
_symmetry.space_group_name_H-M   'P 1'
#
loop_
_entity.id
_entity.type
_entity.pdbx_description
1 polymer ?
#
loop_
_entity_poly.entity_id
_entity_poly.type
_entity_poly.pdbx_seq_one_letter_code
_entity_poly.pdbx_strand_id
1 'polypeptide(L)'
;MTDTKSGEQSIRQAARQAAVAAQARRRARTAERDKGLDAAALTLIVTLAERDALERRAGAAIRAMLAEGLTLPDVVTWTDGETTLKEATRLAELDQDGAGS
;
A
#
# COMPACT_ATOMS: atom_id res chain seq x y z
N MET A 1 -5.84 29.11 57.61
CA MET A 1 -5.74 29.65 56.23
C MET A 1 -4.67 28.92 55.37
N THR A 2 -4.03 27.86 55.88
CA THR A 2 -2.97 27.06 55.20
C THR A 2 -3.50 25.81 54.48
N ASP A 3 -4.60 25.22 54.97
CA ASP A 3 -5.27 24.06 54.37
C ASP A 3 -5.77 24.30 52.94
N THR A 4 -6.38 25.46 52.70
CA THR A 4 -6.94 25.80 51.38
C THR A 4 -5.86 25.88 50.30
N LYS A 5 -4.70 26.47 50.62
CA LYS A 5 -3.56 26.57 49.70
C LYS A 5 -2.95 25.20 49.36
N SER A 6 -2.88 24.30 50.34
CA SER A 6 -2.37 22.94 50.13
C SER A 6 -3.35 22.10 49.30
N GLY A 7 -4.66 22.25 49.53
CA GLY A 7 -5.70 21.62 48.72
C GLY A 7 -5.70 22.11 47.26
N GLU A 8 -5.57 23.42 47.04
CA GLU A 8 -5.46 24.03 45.71
C GLU A 8 -4.20 23.57 44.95
N GLN A 9 -3.07 23.44 45.66
CA GLN A 9 -1.83 22.90 45.09
C GLN A 9 -1.97 21.42 44.72
N SER A 10 -2.63 20.62 45.56
CA SER A 10 -2.92 19.21 45.29
C SER A 10 -3.84 19.02 44.07
N ILE A 11 -4.91 19.81 43.97
CA ILE A 11 -5.82 19.81 42.81
C ILE A 11 -5.07 20.20 41.53
N ARG A 12 -4.20 21.21 41.58
CA ARG A 12 -3.40 21.64 40.43
C ARG A 12 -2.40 20.57 39.99
N GLN A 13 -1.79 19.86 40.93
CA GLN A 13 -0.87 18.75 40.63
C GLN A 13 -1.60 17.58 39.98
N ALA A 14 -2.76 17.17 40.52
CA ALA A 14 -3.59 16.12 39.95
C ALA A 14 -4.07 16.49 38.53
N ALA A 15 -4.50 17.73 38.31
CA ALA A 15 -4.89 18.23 37.00
C ALA A 15 -3.73 18.20 35.99
N ARG A 16 -2.51 18.56 36.41
CA ARG A 16 -1.31 18.48 35.56
C ARG A 16 -0.96 17.03 35.21
N GLN A 17 -1.01 16.12 36.18
CA GLN A 17 -0.75 14.69 35.93
C GLN A 17 -1.78 14.10 34.96
N ALA A 18 -3.06 14.43 35.12
CA ALA A 18 -4.11 14.01 34.20
C ALA A 18 -3.90 14.55 32.79
N ALA A 19 -3.50 15.83 32.64
CA ALA A 19 -3.21 16.44 31.35
C ALA A 19 -2.01 15.76 30.65
N VAL A 20 -0.92 15.49 31.38
CA VAL A 20 0.27 14.79 30.85
C VAL A 20 -0.10 13.36 30.42
N ALA A 21 -0.86 12.63 31.23
CA ALA A 21 -1.31 11.29 30.89
C ALA A 21 -2.22 11.29 29.63
N ALA A 22 -3.12 12.27 29.51
CA ALA A 22 -3.95 12.41 28.31
C ALA A 22 -3.12 12.73 27.06
N GLN A 23 -2.10 13.60 27.18
CA GLN A 23 -1.18 13.90 26.08
C GLN A 23 -0.34 12.69 25.67
N ALA A 24 0.20 11.94 26.64
CA ALA A 24 0.94 10.70 26.39
C ALA A 24 0.08 9.67 25.67
N ARG A 25 -1.18 9.48 26.09
CA ARG A 25 -2.14 8.58 25.44
C ARG A 25 -2.46 9.01 24.00
N ARG A 26 -2.61 10.32 23.73
CA ARG A 26 -2.81 10.82 22.36
C ARG A 26 -1.60 10.53 21.48
N ARG A 27 -0.40 10.83 21.97
CA ARG A 27 0.86 10.58 21.23
C ARG A 27 1.06 9.09 20.95
N ALA A 28 0.82 8.22 21.93
CA ALA A 28 0.90 6.77 21.74
C ALA A 28 -0.08 6.28 20.67
N ARG A 29 -1.34 6.75 20.69
CA ARG A 29 -2.32 6.40 19.65
C ARG A 29 -1.92 6.88 18.26
N THR A 30 -1.37 8.09 18.14
CA THR A 30 -0.85 8.58 16.86
C THR A 30 0.32 7.72 16.39
N ALA A 31 1.29 7.44 17.26
CA ALA A 31 2.45 6.62 16.91
C ALA A 31 2.06 5.19 16.49
N GLU A 32 1.11 4.55 17.16
CA GLU A 32 0.63 3.21 16.75
C GLU A 32 -0.12 3.25 15.42
N ARG A 33 -0.90 4.31 15.16
CA ARG A 33 -1.53 4.51 13.85
C ARG A 33 -0.48 4.70 12.76
N ASP A 34 0.53 5.52 13.01
CA ASP A 34 1.60 5.81 12.05
C ASP A 34 2.38 4.52 11.72
N LYS A 35 2.74 3.73 12.74
CA LYS A 35 3.35 2.40 12.52
C LYS A 35 2.49 1.46 11.68
N GLY A 36 1.17 1.44 11.93
CA GLY A 36 0.24 0.64 11.16
C GLY A 36 0.17 1.08 9.69
N LEU A 37 0.19 2.39 9.45
CA LEU A 37 0.25 2.96 8.10
C LEU A 37 1.58 2.65 7.41
N ASP A 38 2.71 2.74 8.12
CA ASP A 38 4.03 2.41 7.57
C ASP A 38 4.11 0.94 7.16
N ALA A 39 3.60 0.02 8.00
CA ALA A 39 3.55 -1.40 7.68
C ALA A 39 2.64 -1.69 6.47
N ALA A 40 1.48 -1.04 6.40
CA ALA A 40 0.57 -1.15 5.26
C ALA A 40 1.18 -0.58 3.97
N ALA A 41 1.90 0.54 4.05
CA ALA A 41 2.59 1.16 2.92
C ALA A 41 3.72 0.26 2.40
N LEU A 42 4.53 -0.31 3.29
CA LEU A 42 5.58 -1.26 2.90
C LEU A 42 4.99 -2.48 2.20
N THR A 43 3.90 -3.03 2.75
CA THR A 43 3.19 -4.16 2.15
C THR A 43 2.70 -3.80 0.75
N LEU A 44 2.06 -2.64 0.59
CA LEU A 44 1.58 -2.16 -0.70
C LEU A 44 2.71 -2.02 -1.72
N ILE A 45 3.84 -1.41 -1.34
CA ILE A 45 4.99 -1.24 -2.24
C ILE A 45 5.51 -2.59 -2.74
N VAL A 46 5.66 -3.57 -1.85
CA VAL A 46 6.11 -4.92 -2.22
C VAL A 46 5.10 -5.59 -3.15
N THR A 47 3.81 -5.58 -2.80
CA THR A 47 2.76 -6.19 -3.62
C THR A 47 2.64 -5.55 -5.00
N LEU A 48 2.84 -4.23 -5.12
CA LEU A 48 2.88 -3.55 -6.42
C LEU A 48 4.07 -4.02 -7.26
N ALA A 49 5.27 -4.11 -6.67
CA ALA A 49 6.45 -4.59 -7.39
C ALA A 49 6.29 -6.05 -7.85
N GLU A 50 5.71 -6.91 -7.01
CA GLU A 50 5.39 -8.30 -7.37
C GLU A 50 4.35 -8.38 -8.49
N ARG A 51 3.29 -7.57 -8.42
CA ARG A 51 2.27 -7.47 -9.48
C ARG A 51 2.92 -7.06 -10.79
N ASP A 52 3.74 -6.02 -10.80
CA ASP A 52 4.40 -5.54 -12.02
C ASP A 52 5.33 -6.62 -12.62
N ALA A 53 5.99 -7.41 -11.78
CA ALA A 53 6.79 -8.56 -12.23
C ALA A 53 5.93 -9.72 -12.78
N LEU A 54 4.72 -9.93 -12.26
CA LEU A 54 3.75 -10.88 -12.81
C LEU A 54 3.21 -10.39 -14.16
N GLU A 55 2.88 -9.11 -14.28
CA GLU A 55 2.37 -8.53 -15.53
C GLU A 55 3.41 -8.58 -16.64
N ARG A 56 4.69 -8.28 -16.36
CA ARG A 56 5.78 -8.45 -17.35
C ARG A 56 5.91 -9.89 -17.83
N ARG A 57 5.79 -10.87 -16.92
CA ARG A 57 5.80 -12.31 -17.28
C ARG A 57 4.62 -12.68 -18.16
N ALA A 58 3.42 -12.17 -17.86
CA ALA A 58 2.25 -12.37 -18.71
C ALA A 58 2.45 -11.76 -20.10
N GLY A 59 2.99 -10.53 -20.17
CA GLY A 59 3.35 -9.88 -21.43
C GLY A 59 4.37 -10.67 -22.25
N ALA A 60 5.38 -11.24 -21.61
CA ALA A 60 6.36 -12.10 -22.27
C ALA A 60 5.72 -13.37 -22.85
N ALA A 61 4.80 -14.01 -22.13
CA ALA A 61 4.05 -15.16 -22.62
C ALA A 61 3.18 -14.80 -23.83
N ILE A 62 2.48 -13.66 -23.78
CA ILE A 62 1.69 -13.16 -24.92
C ILE A 62 2.59 -12.92 -26.13
N ARG A 63 3.72 -12.24 -25.98
CA ARG A 63 4.66 -11.99 -27.09
C ARG A 63 5.25 -13.28 -27.65
N ALA A 64 5.47 -14.31 -26.84
CA ALA A 64 5.88 -15.62 -27.33
C ALA A 64 4.78 -16.24 -28.21
N MET A 65 3.51 -16.18 -27.81
CA MET A 65 2.38 -16.63 -28.65
C MET A 65 2.30 -15.85 -29.97
N LEU A 66 2.50 -14.53 -29.93
CA LEU A 66 2.54 -13.69 -31.15
C LEU A 66 3.70 -14.07 -32.07
N ALA A 67 4.86 -14.43 -31.51
CA ALA A 67 6.02 -14.89 -32.28
C ALA A 67 5.78 -16.23 -32.99
N GLU A 68 4.89 -17.08 -32.45
CA GLU A 68 4.39 -18.30 -33.10
C GLU A 68 3.31 -18.02 -34.18
N GLY A 69 3.02 -16.73 -34.46
CA GLY A 69 2.13 -16.31 -35.53
C GLY A 69 0.67 -16.09 -35.12
N LEU A 70 0.35 -16.17 -33.82
CA LEU A 70 -0.99 -15.85 -33.33
C LEU A 70 -1.22 -14.34 -33.38
N THR A 71 -2.48 -13.95 -33.58
CA THR A 71 -2.95 -12.58 -33.36
C THR A 71 -3.42 -12.38 -31.92
N LEU A 72 -3.58 -11.14 -31.46
CA LEU A 72 -4.12 -10.85 -30.13
C LEU A 72 -5.53 -11.44 -29.90
N PRO A 73 -6.47 -11.40 -30.87
CA PRO A 73 -7.72 -12.16 -30.78
C PRO A 73 -7.53 -13.67 -30.62
N ASP A 74 -6.55 -14.26 -31.31
CA ASP A 74 -6.26 -15.69 -31.16
C ASP A 74 -5.76 -16.01 -29.75
N VAL A 75 -4.93 -15.15 -29.16
CA VAL A 75 -4.49 -15.29 -27.76
C VAL A 75 -5.69 -15.33 -26.81
N VAL A 76 -6.63 -14.41 -26.96
CA VAL A 76 -7.87 -14.38 -26.15
C VAL A 76 -8.63 -15.70 -26.29
N THR A 77 -8.80 -16.21 -27.52
CA THR A 77 -9.46 -17.50 -27.77
C THR A 77 -8.68 -18.67 -27.18
N TRP A 78 -7.35 -18.70 -27.30
CA TRP A 78 -6.49 -19.77 -26.77
C TRP A 78 -6.44 -19.81 -25.23
N THR A 79 -6.67 -18.68 -24.59
CA THR A 79 -6.80 -18.59 -23.12
C THR A 79 -8.23 -18.81 -22.63
N ASP A 80 -9.14 -19.29 -23.48
CA ASP A 80 -10.57 -19.48 -23.18
C ASP A 80 -11.25 -18.22 -22.60
N GLY A 81 -10.76 -17.03 -22.97
CA GLY A 81 -11.31 -15.75 -22.50
C GLY A 81 -10.87 -15.32 -21.09
N GLU A 82 -9.90 -16.02 -20.46
CA GLU A 82 -9.31 -15.61 -19.17
C GLU A 82 -8.56 -14.26 -19.27
N THR A 83 -8.25 -13.79 -20.49
CA THR A 83 -7.81 -12.42 -20.74
C THR A 83 -8.69 -11.75 -21.78
N THR A 84 -8.96 -10.47 -21.59
CA THR A 84 -9.65 -9.66 -22.60
C THR A 84 -8.69 -9.16 -23.68
N LEU A 85 -9.20 -8.82 -24.86
CA LEU A 85 -8.38 -8.21 -25.93
C LEU A 85 -7.64 -6.95 -25.43
N LYS A 86 -8.32 -6.12 -24.62
CA LYS A 86 -7.75 -4.91 -24.03
C LYS A 86 -6.57 -5.21 -23.11
N GLU A 87 -6.70 -6.24 -22.26
CA GLU A 87 -5.64 -6.64 -21.34
C GLU A 87 -4.47 -7.29 -22.08
N ALA A 88 -4.75 -8.16 -23.05
CA ALA A 88 -3.74 -8.78 -23.88
C ALA A 88 -2.89 -7.74 -24.63
N THR A 89 -3.52 -6.72 -25.23
CA THR A 89 -2.82 -5.58 -25.85
C THR A 89 -1.92 -4.87 -24.84
N ARG A 90 -2.48 -4.42 -23.70
CA ARG A 90 -1.72 -3.69 -22.68
C ARG A 90 -0.52 -4.49 -22.16
N LEU A 91 -0.72 -5.78 -21.86
CA LEU A 91 0.32 -6.65 -21.32
C LEU A 91 1.44 -6.91 -22.34
N ALA A 92 1.10 -7.08 -23.63
CA ALA A 92 2.09 -7.25 -24.69
C ALA A 92 3.04 -6.04 -24.82
N GLU A 93 2.53 -4.83 -24.56
CA GLU A 93 3.24 -3.56 -24.68
C GLU A 93 4.14 -3.22 -23.47
N LEU A 94 3.90 -3.81 -22.29
CA LEU A 94 4.55 -3.43 -21.02
C LEU A 94 6.10 -3.41 -20.99
N ASP A 95 6.79 -4.23 -21.79
CA ASP A 95 8.26 -4.24 -21.82
C ASP A 95 8.86 -3.25 -22.81
N GLN A 96 8.04 -2.61 -23.66
CA GLN A 96 8.51 -1.57 -24.59
C GLN A 96 8.67 -0.21 -23.88
N ASP A 97 7.96 0.00 -22.76
CA ASP A 97 7.95 1.27 -22.02
C ASP A 97 8.90 1.28 -20.80
N GLY A 98 9.54 0.16 -20.46
CA GLY A 98 10.39 -0.01 -19.27
C GLY A 98 11.83 0.51 -19.40
N ALA A 99 12.22 1.10 -20.53
CA ALA A 99 13.57 1.64 -20.77
C ALA A 99 13.71 3.13 -20.44
N GLY A 100 12.79 3.71 -19.68
CA GLY A 100 12.79 5.15 -19.38
C GLY A 100 12.17 5.51 -18.04
N SER A 101 12.93 5.34 -16.96
CA SER A 101 12.94 6.23 -15.77
C SER A 101 14.11 5.85 -14.87
#